data_AF-A0A838SBF0-F1
#
_entry.id   AF-A0A838SBF0-F1
#
_cell.length_a   1.000
_cell.length_b   1.000
_cell.length_c   1.000
_cell.angle_alpha   90.00
_cell.angle_beta   90.00
_cell.angle_gamma   90.00
#
_symmetry.space_group_name_H-M   'P 1'
#
loop_
_entity.id
_entity.type
_entity.pdbx_description
1 polymer ?
#
loop_
_entity_poly.entity_id
_entity_poly.type
_entity_poly.pdbx_seq_one_letter_code
_entity_poly.pdbx_strand_id
1 'polypeptide(L)'
;MQEDILQAYLEIEQAMQRYSMLLQDHVSHLETQTDMESKNRFHRMKAGSKAMRDSSQIYLSYAKYVAYGMPEGEELAEEEDLQA
;
A
#
# COMPACT_ATOMS: atom_id res chain seq x y z
N MET A 1 11.68 -15.06 17.00
CA MET A 1 11.29 -15.33 15.59
C MET A 1 9.94 -14.74 15.24
N GLN A 2 8.83 -15.12 15.90
CA GLN A 2 7.53 -14.48 15.64
C GLN A 2 7.53 -12.99 16.00
N GLU A 3 8.14 -12.64 17.14
CA GLU A 3 8.36 -11.23 17.53
C GLU A 3 9.21 -10.47 16.48
N ASP A 4 10.22 -11.11 15.90
CA ASP A 4 11.05 -10.50 14.85
C ASP A 4 10.25 -10.28 13.54
N ILE A 5 9.35 -11.21 13.20
CA ILE A 5 8.44 -11.07 12.04
C ILE A 5 7.45 -9.93 12.28
N LEU A 6 6.87 -9.84 13.48
CA LEU A 6 5.97 -8.75 13.86
C LEU A 6 6.68 -7.39 13.75
N GLN A 7 7.90 -7.30 14.28
CA GLN A 7 8.70 -6.09 14.19
C GLN A 7 8.98 -5.70 12.72
N ALA A 8 9.37 -6.66 11.89
CA ALA A 8 9.59 -6.41 10.46
C ALA A 8 8.30 -5.99 9.73
N TYR A 9 7.15 -6.56 10.08
CA TYR A 9 5.86 -6.15 9.55
C TYR A 9 5.53 -4.69 9.87
N LEU A 10 5.70 -4.27 11.13
CA LEU A 10 5.44 -2.89 11.56
C LEU A 10 6.34 -1.88 10.82
N GLU A 11 7.60 -2.25 10.60
CA GLU A 11 8.55 -1.44 9.83
C GLU A 11 8.12 -1.29 8.35
N ILE A 12 7.66 -2.38 7.74
CA ILE A 12 7.16 -2.36 6.36
C ILE A 12 5.87 -1.54 6.26
N GLU A 13 4.93 -1.72 7.19
CA GLU A 13 3.68 -0.96 7.24
C GLU A 13 3.96 0.54 7.31
N GLN A 14 4.84 0.96 8.23
CA GLN A 14 5.21 2.36 8.39
C GLN A 14 5.93 2.90 7.14
N ALA A 15 6.84 2.12 6.55
CA ALA A 15 7.57 2.51 5.35
C ALA A 15 6.62 2.67 4.14
N MET A 16 5.67 1.76 3.96
CA MET A 16 4.68 1.82 2.88
C MET A 16 3.73 3.00 3.03
N GLN A 17 3.29 3.29 4.27
CA GLN A 17 2.47 4.49 4.54
C GLN A 17 3.24 5.76 4.17
N ARG A 18 4.48 5.89 4.65
CA ARG A 18 5.33 7.06 4.36
C ARG A 18 5.58 7.21 2.86
N TYR A 19 5.91 6.12 2.17
CA TYR A 19 6.15 6.13 0.73
C TYR A 19 4.90 6.54 -0.06
N SER A 20 3.72 6.04 0.33
CA SER A 20 2.45 6.40 -0.30
C SER A 20 2.12 7.88 -0.16
N MET A 21 2.37 8.47 1.02
CA MET A 21 2.21 9.92 1.24
C MET A 21 3.14 10.73 0.34
N LEU A 22 4.43 10.38 0.31
CA LEU A 22 5.41 11.09 -0.54
C LEU A 22 5.09 10.97 -2.03
N LEU A 23 4.60 9.81 -2.49
CA LEU A 23 4.12 9.64 -3.85
C LEU A 23 2.91 10.52 -4.16
N GLN A 24 1.96 10.62 -3.23
CA GLN A 24 0.80 11.48 -3.39
C GLN A 24 1.20 12.95 -3.47
N ASP A 25 2.06 13.41 -2.56
CA ASP A 25 2.59 14.78 -2.56
C ASP A 25 3.31 15.11 -3.86
N HIS A 26 4.12 14.17 -4.37
CA HIS A 26 4.81 14.34 -5.65
C HIS A 26 3.83 14.42 -6.83
N VAL A 27 2.80 13.58 -6.86
CA VAL A 27 1.75 13.64 -7.89
C VAL A 27 0.99 14.96 -7.84
N SER A 28 0.62 15.43 -6.64
CA SER A 28 -0.02 16.73 -6.44
C SER A 28 0.89 17.89 -6.88
N HIS A 29 2.19 17.79 -6.62
CA HIS A 29 3.15 18.79 -7.12
C HIS A 29 3.18 18.82 -8.65
N LEU A 30 3.25 17.66 -9.31
CA LEU A 30 3.23 17.57 -10.78
C LEU A 30 1.94 18.13 -11.40
N GLU A 31 0.80 18.01 -10.71
CA GLU A 31 -0.49 18.56 -11.14
C GLU A 31 -0.47 20.09 -11.27
N THR A 32 0.35 20.77 -10.46
CA THR A 32 0.47 22.25 -10.49
C THR A 32 1.39 22.75 -11.61
N GLN A 33 2.14 21.87 -12.27
CA GLN A 33 3.09 22.24 -13.33
C GLN A 33 2.37 22.42 -14.67
N THR A 34 2.75 23.46 -15.42
CA THR A 34 2.07 23.84 -16.67
C THR A 34 2.70 23.26 -17.93
N ASP A 35 3.95 22.81 -17.86
CA ASP A 35 4.70 22.31 -19.02
C ASP A 35 4.21 20.93 -19.49
N MET A 36 4.38 20.66 -20.78
CA MET A 36 3.79 19.47 -21.40
C MET A 36 4.43 18.17 -20.92
N GLU A 37 5.71 18.22 -20.57
CA GLU A 37 6.45 17.07 -20.06
C GLU A 37 5.93 16.67 -18.67
N SER A 38 5.73 17.64 -17.78
CA SER A 38 5.17 17.43 -16.45
C SER A 38 3.74 16.90 -16.49
N LYS A 39 2.88 17.37 -17.41
CA LYS A 39 1.53 16.80 -17.55
C LYS A 39 1.57 15.33 -18.00
N ASN A 40 2.46 14.99 -18.94
CA ASN A 40 2.64 13.59 -19.35
C ASN A 40 3.19 12.73 -18.19
N ARG A 41 4.13 13.25 -17.40
CA ARG A 41 4.62 12.60 -16.18
C ARG A 41 3.51 12.43 -15.14
N PHE A 42 2.70 13.47 -14.90
CA PHE A 42 1.58 13.45 -13.97
C PHE A 42 0.61 12.30 -14.27
N HIS A 43 0.18 12.15 -15.53
CA HIS A 43 -0.75 11.08 -15.89
C HIS A 43 -0.20 9.68 -15.60
N ARG A 44 1.08 9.44 -15.93
CA ARG A 44 1.74 8.15 -15.63
C ARG A 44 1.93 7.95 -14.13
N MET A 45 2.40 8.97 -13.43
CA MET A 45 2.65 8.92 -11.99
C MET A 45 1.36 8.78 -11.18
N LYS A 46 0.25 9.39 -11.60
CA LYS A 46 -1.06 9.26 -10.96
C LYS A 46 -1.59 7.82 -11.04
N ALA A 47 -1.46 7.18 -12.21
CA ALA A 47 -1.84 5.78 -12.35
C ALA A 47 -0.92 4.86 -11.54
N GLY A 48 0.40 5.09 -11.62
CA GLY A 48 1.39 4.31 -10.89
C GLY A 48 1.25 4.45 -9.36
N SER A 49 1.02 5.65 -8.85
CA SER A 49 0.86 5.88 -7.41
C SER A 49 -0.39 5.22 -6.86
N LYS A 50 -1.51 5.26 -7.61
CA LYS A 50 -2.72 4.51 -7.26
C LYS A 50 -2.45 3.01 -7.23
N ALA A 51 -1.83 2.46 -8.27
CA ALA A 51 -1.51 1.03 -8.33
C ALA A 51 -0.60 0.61 -7.16
N MET A 52 0.45 1.37 -6.85
CA MET A 52 1.34 1.09 -5.72
C MET A 52 0.59 1.09 -4.38
N ARG A 53 -0.29 2.07 -4.14
CA ARG A 53 -1.08 2.14 -2.92
C ARG A 53 -2.01 0.92 -2.80
N ASP A 54 -2.75 0.62 -3.85
CA ASP A 54 -3.71 -0.49 -3.84
C ASP A 54 -2.99 -1.84 -3.68
N SER A 55 -1.86 -2.06 -4.36
CA SER A 55 -1.02 -3.26 -4.18
C SER A 55 -0.42 -3.36 -2.79
N SER A 56 -0.02 -2.24 -2.18
CA SER A 56 0.55 -2.23 -0.82
C SER A 56 -0.48 -2.65 0.23
N GLN A 57 -1.75 -2.26 0.07
CA GLN A 57 -2.84 -2.67 0.97
C GLN A 57 -3.06 -4.18 0.93
N ILE A 58 -3.05 -4.78 -0.26
CA ILE A 58 -3.18 -6.23 -0.44
C ILE A 58 -1.99 -6.96 0.20
N TYR A 59 -0.77 -6.46 0.00
CA TYR A 59 0.40 -7.05 0.66
C TYR A 59 0.29 -6.98 2.18
N LEU A 60 -0.07 -5.81 2.73
CA LEU A 60 -0.14 -5.59 4.16
C LEU A 60 -1.26 -6.38 4.84
N SER A 61 -2.38 -6.66 4.16
CA SER A 61 -3.43 -7.52 4.72
C SER A 61 -2.91 -8.93 4.96
N TYR A 62 -2.27 -9.57 3.96
CA TYR A 62 -1.67 -10.89 4.12
C TYR A 62 -0.51 -10.89 5.13
N ALA A 63 0.37 -9.89 5.05
CA ALA A 63 1.50 -9.79 5.96
C ALA A 63 1.06 -9.65 7.42
N LYS A 64 -0.06 -8.97 7.67
CA LYS A 64 -0.66 -8.83 9.00
C LYS A 64 -1.04 -10.20 9.59
N TYR A 65 -1.72 -11.05 8.84
CA TYR A 65 -2.07 -12.40 9.34
C TYR A 65 -0.82 -13.21 9.67
N VAL A 66 0.22 -13.14 8.84
CA VAL A 66 1.49 -13.84 9.11
C VAL A 66 2.18 -13.28 10.37
N ALA A 67 2.16 -11.96 10.56
CA ALA A 67 2.85 -11.28 11.65
C ALA A 67 2.17 -11.47 13.01
N TYR A 68 0.85 -11.37 13.07
CA TYR A 68 0.08 -11.52 14.32
C TYR A 68 -0.25 -12.99 14.64
N GLY A 69 0.02 -13.91 13.71
CA GLY A 69 -0.37 -15.31 13.79
C GLY A 69 -1.60 -15.56 12.92
N MET A 70 -1.51 -16.57 12.04
CA MET A 70 -2.64 -16.98 11.21
C MET A 70 -3.79 -17.44 12.13
N PRO A 71 -5.03 -16.96 11.93
CA PRO A 71 -6.18 -17.50 12.64
C PRO A 71 -6.22 -19.02 12.49
N GLU A 72 -6.44 -19.77 13.57
CA GLU A 72 -6.46 -21.25 13.54
C GLU A 72 -7.75 -21.85 12.95
N GLY A 73 -8.58 -21.09 12.21
CA GLY A 73 -9.86 -21.57 11.68
C GLY A 73 -10.51 -20.72 10.57
N GLU A 74 -11.71 -21.14 10.13
CA GLU A 74 -12.54 -20.61 9.03
C GLU A 74 -12.90 -19.11 9.10
N GLU A 75 -12.40 -18.34 10.08
CA GLU A 75 -12.66 -16.90 10.22
C GLU A 75 -12.10 -16.06 9.05
N LEU A 76 -11.14 -16.57 8.28
CA LEU A 76 -10.64 -15.92 7.05
C LEU A 76 -11.61 -16.02 5.86
N ALA A 77 -12.56 -16.97 5.87
CA ALA A 77 -13.48 -17.16 4.75
C ALA A 77 -14.55 -16.07 4.68
N GLU A 78 -14.85 -15.39 5.80
CA GLU A 78 -15.96 -14.42 5.88
C GLU A 78 -15.57 -13.00 5.42
N GLU A 79 -14.28 -12.63 5.42
CA GLU A 79 -13.83 -11.31 4.91
C GLU A 79 -13.60 -11.29 3.39
N GLU A 80 -13.36 -12.44 2.74
CA GLU A 80 -13.26 -12.54 1.28
C GLU A 80 -14.61 -12.28 0.56
N ASP A 81 -15.74 -12.56 1.20
CA ASP A 81 -17.09 -12.38 0.64
C ASP A 81 -17.62 -10.93 0.74
N LEU A 82 -16.97 -10.04 1.51
CA LEU A 82 -17.37 -8.63 1.63
C LEU A 82 -16.84 -7.74 0.49
N GLN A 83 -16.11 -8.30 -0.47
CA GLN A 83 -15.63 -7.62 -1.67
C GLN A 83 -16.36 -8.04 -2.97
N ALA A 84 -17.49 -8.75 -2.87
CA ALA A 84 -18.34 -9.14 -4.00
C ALA A 84 -19.36 -8.05 -4.41
#